data_AF-A0A966IUH0-F1
#
_entry.id   AF-A0A966IUH0-F1
#
_cell.length_a   1.000
_cell.length_b   1.000
_cell.length_c   1.000
_cell.angle_alpha   90.00
_cell.angle_beta   90.00
_cell.angle_gamma   90.00
#
_symmetry.space_group_name_H-M   'P 1'
#
loop_
_entity.id
_entity.type
_entity.pdbx_description
1 polymer ?
#
loop_
_entity_poly.entity_id
_entity_poly.type
_entity_poly.pdbx_seq_one_letter_code
_entity_poly.pdbx_strand_id
1 'polypeptide(L)' 'MEFAADENLPYFNAKLSKDADIVLVCGAGGQAALAGKTLREMGYHNVSNVGGISEWIAAGGKSEA' A
#
# COMPACT_ATOMS: atom_id res chain seq x y z
N MET A 1 -4.63 -4.55 6.73
CA MET A 1 -4.19 -4.64 5.32
C MET A 1 -3.96 -6.09 4.92
N GLU A 2 -3.32 -6.88 5.77
CA GLU A 2 -3.00 -8.31 5.55
C GLU A 2 -4.24 -9.14 5.16
N PHE A 3 -5.38 -8.96 5.86
CA PHE A 3 -6.63 -9.65 5.54
C PHE A 3 -7.17 -9.38 4.13
N ALA A 4 -6.90 -8.21 3.56
CA ALA A 4 -7.32 -7.85 2.21
C ALA A 4 -6.31 -8.27 1.13
N ALA A 5 -5.08 -8.62 1.53
CA ALA A 5 -3.96 -8.95 0.66
C ALA A 5 -3.61 -10.45 0.64
N ASP A 6 -4.31 -11.26 1.42
CA ASP A 6 -4.21 -12.72 1.40
C ASP A 6 -5.34 -13.30 0.56
N GLU A 7 -4.99 -13.92 -0.56
CA GLU A 7 -5.91 -14.54 -1.52
C GLU A 7 -6.70 -15.73 -0.95
N ASN A 8 -6.25 -16.28 0.17
CA ASN A 8 -6.90 -17.41 0.84
C ASN A 8 -8.02 -16.97 1.79
N LEU A 9 -8.23 -15.66 1.97
CA LEU A 9 -9.20 -15.12 2.92
C LEU A 9 -10.46 -14.58 2.22
N PRO A 10 -11.64 -14.66 2.88
CA PRO A 10 -12.90 -14.16 2.31
C PRO A 10 -12.92 -12.63 2.13
N TYR A 11 -11.97 -11.93 2.73
CA TYR A 11 -11.83 -10.47 2.65
C TYR A 11 -10.83 -10.03 1.57
N PHE A 12 -10.27 -10.98 0.80
CA PHE A 12 -9.32 -10.70 -0.26
C PHE A 12 -9.89 -9.67 -1.24
N ASN A 13 -9.10 -8.63 -1.52
CA ASN A 13 -9.41 -7.67 -2.56
C ASN A 13 -8.73 -8.12 -3.86
N ALA A 14 -9.52 -8.58 -4.83
CA ALA A 14 -9.02 -9.03 -6.13
C ALA A 14 -8.21 -7.97 -6.92
N LYS A 15 -8.30 -6.69 -6.54
CA LYS A 15 -7.43 -5.62 -7.10
C LYS A 15 -5.99 -5.68 -6.58
N LEU A 16 -5.72 -6.41 -5.50
CA LEU A 16 -4.40 -6.57 -4.90
C LEU A 16 -3.75 -7.87 -5.39
N SER A 17 -3.33 -7.92 -6.66
CA SER A 17 -2.50 -9.01 -7.17
C SER A 17 -1.03 -8.84 -6.77
N LYS A 18 -0.27 -9.94 -6.72
CA LYS A 18 1.16 -9.93 -6.33
C LYS A 18 2.05 -9.07 -7.25
N ASP A 19 1.63 -8.91 -8.50
CA ASP A 19 2.35 -8.13 -9.52
C ASP A 19 1.83 -6.69 -9.67
N ALA A 20 0.77 -6.32 -8.94
CA ALA A 20 0.24 -4.96 -8.99
C ALA A 20 1.27 -3.95 -8.47
N ASP A 21 1.32 -2.78 -9.11
CA ASP A 21 2.06 -1.62 -8.60
C ASP A 21 1.29 -1.01 -7.41
N ILE A 22 1.77 -1.27 -6.21
CA ILE A 22 1.16 -0.83 -4.96
C ILE A 22 1.92 0.37 -4.41
N VAL A 23 1.22 1.51 -4.32
CA VAL A 23 1.72 2.73 -3.69
C VAL A 23 1.02 2.91 -2.34
N LEU A 24 1.82 3.00 -1.28
CA LEU A 24 1.36 3.17 0.08
C LEU A 24 1.65 4.58 0.58
N VAL A 25 0.63 5.20 1.16
CA VAL A 25 0.70 6.52 1.79
C VAL A 25 0.00 6.45 3.15
N CYS A 26 0.48 7.19 4.14
CA CYS A 26 -0.25 7.37 5.40
C CYS A 26 -0.10 8.81 5.91
N GLY A 27 -0.51 9.13 7.14
CA GLY A 27 -0.37 10.50 7.66
C GLY A 27 1.07 11.03 7.65
N ALA A 28 2.05 10.19 7.99
CA ALA A 28 3.46 10.56 8.13
C ALA A 28 4.46 9.51 7.60
N GLY A 29 4.02 8.57 6.75
CA GLY A 29 4.84 7.50 6.16
C GLY A 29 5.13 6.26 7.03
N GLY A 30 5.07 6.35 8.36
CA GLY A 30 5.45 5.23 9.25
C GLY A 30 4.58 3.97 9.11
N GLN A 31 3.25 4.11 9.07
CA GLN A 31 2.35 2.97 8.89
C GLN A 31 2.43 2.40 7.48
N ALA A 32 2.64 3.25 6.47
CA ALA A 32 2.88 2.81 5.10
C ALA A 32 4.15 1.97 4.99
N ALA A 33 5.19 2.28 5.76
CA ALA A 33 6.42 1.49 5.80
C ALA A 33 6.19 0.07 6.37
N LEU A 34 5.47 -0.03 7.50
CA LEU A 34 5.16 -1.31 8.12
C LEU A 34 4.29 -2.18 7.21
N ALA A 35 3.24 -1.60 6.64
CA ALA A 35 2.38 -2.30 5.71
C ALA A 35 3.13 -2.75 4.45
N GLY A 36 4.05 -1.92 3.94
CA GLY A 36 4.89 -2.26 2.80
C GLY A 36 5.83 -3.43 3.08
N LYS A 37 6.39 -3.50 4.29
CA LYS A 37 7.18 -4.65 4.74
C LYS A 37 6.33 -5.92 4.72
N THR A 38 5.15 -5.92 5.35
CA THR A 38 4.26 -7.09 5.36
C THR A 38 3.93 -7.53 3.93
N LEU A 39 3.52 -6.62 3.04
CA LEU A 39 3.15 -6.99 1.67
C LEU A 39 4.32 -7.65 0.93
N ARG A 40 5.55 -7.15 1.10
CA ARG A 40 6.74 -7.78 0.52
C ARG A 40 6.99 -9.19 1.09
N GLU A 41 6.83 -9.37 2.40
CA GLU A 41 6.93 -10.69 3.05
C GLU A 41 5.83 -11.67 2.58
N MET A 42 4.66 -11.15 2.21
CA MET A 42 3.56 -11.90 1.59
C MET A 42 3.76 -12.14 0.07
N GLY A 43 4.89 -11.73 -0.51
CA GLY A 43 5.23 -11.98 -1.91
C GLY A 43 4.72 -10.94 -2.92
N TYR A 44 4.34 -9.74 -2.49
CA TYR A 44 4.06 -8.64 -3.42
C TYR A 44 5.36 -8.02 -3.93
N HIS A 45 5.50 -7.93 -5.25
CA HIS A 45 6.76 -7.56 -5.90
C HIS A 45 6.97 -6.04 -5.98
N ASN A 46 5.90 -5.30 -6.31
CA ASN A 46 5.98 -3.88 -6.65
C ASN A 46 5.33 -3.03 -5.57
N VAL A 47 6.03 -2.79 -4.46
CA VAL A 47 5.50 -2.02 -3.31
C VAL A 47 6.37 -0.81 -2.99
N SER A 48 5.77 0.39 -3.06
CA SER A 48 6.44 1.67 -2.83
C SER A 48 5.77 2.45 -1.70
N ASN A 49 6.55 3.01 -0.77
CA ASN A 49 6.08 3.94 0.25
C ASN A 49 6.42 5.37 -0.20
N VAL A 50 5.42 6.24 -0.28
CA VAL A 50 5.57 7.64 -0.72
C VAL A 50 5.54 8.65 0.42
N GLY A 51 5.61 8.19 1.67
CA GLY A 51 5.68 9.05 2.86
C GLY A 51 4.31 9.48 3.38
N GLY A 52 4.26 10.72 3.87
CA GLY A 52 3.04 11.35 4.37
C GLY A 52 2.11 11.81 3.25
N ILE A 53 0.80 11.83 3.51
CA ILE A 53 -0.20 12.32 2.54
C ILE A 53 0.05 13.77 2.15
N SER A 54 0.52 14.60 3.08
CA SER A 54 0.91 15.98 2.80
C SER A 54 2.09 16.06 1.82
N GLU A 55 3.06 15.14 1.92
CA GLU A 55 4.21 15.07 0.99
C GLU A 55 3.76 14.58 -0.39
N TRP A 56 2.86 13.60 -0.45
CA TRP A 56 2.24 13.13 -1.69
C TRP A 56 1.52 14.26 -2.44
N ILE A 57 0.69 15.03 -1.72
CA ILE A 57 -0.04 16.17 -2.30
C ILE A 57 0.95 17.27 -2.73
N ALA A 58 1.94 17.59 -1.91
CA ALA A 58 2.96 18.59 -2.23
C ALA A 58 3.78 18.21 -3.48
N ALA A 59 3.98 16.92 -3.74
CA ALA A 59 4.61 16.40 -4.95
C ALA A 59 3.68 16.39 -6.19
N GLY A 60 2.45 16.91 -6.09
CA GLY A 60 1.47 16.96 -7.17
C GLY A 60 0.64 15.68 -7.32
N GLY A 61 0.68 14.79 -6.32
CA GLY A 61 -0.17 13.61 -6.26
C GLY A 61 -1.64 13.97 -6.20
N LYS A 62 -2.48 13.22 -6.93
CA LYS A 62 -3.94 13.40 -6.88
C LYS A 62 -4.48 12.88 -5.54
N SER A 63 -5.43 13.61 -4.97
CA SER A 63 -6.17 13.24 -3.77
C SER A 63 -7.64 13.59 -3.94
N GLU A 64 -8.51 12.84 -3.28
CA GLU A 64 -9.94 13.10 -3.16
C GLU A 64 -10.31 13.35 -1.69
N ALA A 65 -11.41 14.08 -1.47
CA ALA A 65 -11.90 14.48 -0.15
C ALA A 65 -12.98 13.53 0.36
#